data_AF-A0A8J9Y0R0-F1
#
_entry.id   AF-A0A8J9Y0R0-F1
#
_cell.length_a   1.000
_cell.length_b   1.000
_cell.length_c   1.000
_cell.angle_alpha   90.00
_cell.angle_beta   90.00
_cell.angle_gamma   90.00
#
_symmetry.space_group_name_H-M   'P 1'
#
loop_
_entity.id
_entity.type
_entity.pdbx_description
1 polymer ?
#
loop_
_entity_poly.entity_id
_entity_poly.type
_entity_poly.pdbx_seq_one_letter_code
_entity_poly.pdbx_strand_id
1 'polypeptide(L)' 'MMDYKSIVLLCCFMASVLAVPVEKYTDKYDNLNIQEIIENKRLLEAYANCFLDKGKCTPEGKEMKCTVLKFNISNS' A
#
# COMPACT_ATOMS: atom_id res chain seq x y z
N MET A 1 6.94 7.44 -43.65
CA MET A 1 7.58 8.63 -43.05
C MET A 1 6.87 8.87 -41.73
N MET A 2 7.51 8.62 -40.58
CA MET A 2 6.86 8.91 -39.30
C MET A 2 6.98 10.41 -39.07
N ASP A 3 5.86 11.11 -39.17
CA ASP A 3 5.80 12.54 -38.92
C ASP A 3 6.26 12.80 -37.47
N TYR A 4 7.15 13.78 -37.28
CA TYR A 4 7.69 14.16 -35.98
C TYR A 4 6.59 14.46 -34.94
N LYS A 5 5.39 14.86 -35.42
CA LYS A 5 4.19 15.03 -34.62
C LYS A 5 3.70 13.72 -33.97
N SER A 6 3.78 12.59 -34.68
CA SER A 6 3.53 11.25 -34.13
C SER A 6 4.60 10.81 -33.14
N ILE A 7 5.86 11.19 -33.38
CA ILE A 7 6.97 10.91 -32.44
C ILE A 7 6.77 11.68 -31.14
N VAL A 8 6.44 12.97 -31.22
CA VAL A 8 6.14 13.81 -30.05
C VAL A 8 4.94 13.27 -29.28
N LEU A 9 3.86 12.88 -29.98
CA LEU A 9 2.67 12.31 -29.36
C LEU A 9 2.98 11.00 -28.59
N LEU A 10 3.78 10.12 -29.19
CA LEU A 10 4.21 8.86 -28.57
C LEU A 10 5.08 9.10 -27.33
N CYS A 11 6.01 10.05 -27.40
CA CYS A 11 6.87 10.42 -26.27
C CYS A 11 6.06 11.01 -25.11
N CYS A 12 5.07 11.85 -25.38
CA CYS A 12 4.19 12.41 -24.35
C CYS A 12 3.39 11.32 -23.63
N PHE A 13 2.88 10.32 -24.37
CA PHE A 13 2.14 9.20 -23.78
C PHE A 13 3.01 8.31 -22.89
N MET A 14 4.25 8.04 -23.30
CA MET A 14 5.20 7.30 -22.47
C MET A 14 5.60 8.05 -21.18
N ALA A 15 5.73 9.37 -21.24
CA ALA A 15 6.05 10.18 -20.06
C ALA A 15 4.94 10.13 -19.00
N SER A 16 3.66 10.09 -19.39
CA SER A 16 2.54 9.97 -18.45
C SER A 16 2.51 8.64 -17.68
N VAL A 17 2.97 7.55 -18.28
CA VAL A 17 3.00 6.22 -17.63
C VAL A 17 4.07 6.16 -16.53
N LEU A 18 5.18 6.87 -16.71
CA LEU A 18 6.30 6.91 -15.76
C LEU A 18 6.06 7.87 -14.58
N ALA A 19 5.09 8.78 -14.69
CA ALA A 19 4.75 9.74 -13.66
C ALA A 19 3.82 9.16 -12.57
N VAL A 20 3.41 7.89 -12.69
CA VAL A 20 2.64 7.22 -11.63
C VAL A 20 3.56 7.09 -10.41
N PRO A 21 3.22 7.73 -9.27
CA PRO A 21 3.97 7.52 -8.05
C PRO A 21 3.83 6.05 -7.66
N VAL A 22 4.91 5.29 -7.80
CA VAL A 22 5.00 3.98 -7.16
C VAL A 22 5.07 4.27 -5.66
N GLU A 23 3.92 4.29 -5.00
CA GLU A 23 3.83 4.25 -3.54
C GLU A 23 4.43 2.91 -3.09
N LYS A 24 5.76 2.84 -3.07
CA LYS A 24 6.47 1.73 -2.45
C LYS A 24 6.07 1.75 -0.99
N TYR A 25 5.31 0.75 -0.59
CA TYR A 25 5.15 0.38 0.80
C TYR A 25 6.55 0.31 1.39
N THR A 26 6.88 1.29 2.22
CA THR A 26 8.22 1.46 2.77
C THR A 26 8.58 0.20 3.56
N ASP A 27 9.85 -0.22 3.51
CA ASP A 27 10.47 -1.34 4.24
C ASP A 27 10.34 -1.28 5.78
N LYS A 28 9.53 -0.36 6.33
CA LYS A 28 9.22 -0.24 7.76
C LYS A 28 8.53 -1.47 8.34
N TYR A 29 7.87 -2.28 7.52
CA TYR A 29 7.14 -3.48 7.95
C TYR A 29 8.00 -4.76 7.92
N ASP A 30 9.26 -4.70 7.48
CA ASP A 30 10.15 -5.87 7.44
C ASP A 30 10.46 -6.45 8.84
N ASN A 31 10.27 -5.65 9.89
CA ASN A 31 10.45 -6.08 11.28
C ASN A 31 9.18 -6.62 11.93
N LEU A 32 8.02 -6.54 11.25
CA LEU A 32 6.77 -7.12 11.73
C LEU A 32 6.70 -8.57 11.28
N ASN A 33 6.93 -9.48 12.21
CA ASN A 33 6.82 -10.91 11.96
C ASN A 33 5.33 -11.32 11.83
N ILE A 34 4.78 -11.19 10.61
CA ILE A 34 3.39 -11.59 10.32
C ILE A 34 3.17 -13.08 10.62
N GLN A 35 4.19 -13.92 10.46
CA GLN A 35 4.08 -15.35 10.78
C GLN A 35 3.85 -15.55 12.28
N GLU A 36 4.59 -14.83 13.14
CA GLU A 36 4.39 -14.90 14.59
C GLU A 36 2.99 -14.41 15.02
N ILE A 37 2.46 -13.38 14.36
CA ILE A 37 1.10 -12.87 14.64
C ILE A 37 0.05 -13.93 14.25
N ILE A 38 0.22 -14.60 13.10
CA ILE A 38 -0.72 -15.63 12.63
C ILE A 38 -0.61 -16.91 13.47
N GLU A 39 0.59 -17.30 13.88
CA GLU A 39 0.83 -18.46 14.74
C GLU A 39 0.26 -18.25 16.15
N ASN A 40 0.26 -17.00 16.64
CA ASN A 40 -0.28 -16.67 17.95
C ASN A 40 -1.71 -16.13 17.87
N LYS A 41 -2.68 -17.02 18.09
CA LYS A 41 -4.12 -16.69 18.11
C LYS A 41 -4.48 -15.46 18.95
N ARG A 42 -3.79 -15.21 20.08
CA ARG A 42 -4.06 -14.03 20.92
C ARG A 42 -3.61 -12.73 20.25
N LEU A 43 -2.46 -12.75 19.58
CA LEU A 43 -1.97 -11.59 18.83
C LEU A 43 -2.87 -11.34 17.62
N LEU A 44 -3.19 -12.38 16.85
CA LEU A 44 -4.10 -12.27 15.72
C LEU A 44 -5.45 -11.65 16.12
N GLU A 45 -6.04 -12.10 17.23
CA GLU A 45 -7.31 -11.58 17.72
C GLU A 45 -7.19 -10.10 18.15
N ALA A 46 -6.08 -9.69 18.76
CA ALA A 46 -5.83 -8.30 19.09
C ALA A 46 -5.73 -7.41 17.83
N TYR A 47 -5.00 -7.86 16.80
CA TYR A 47 -4.90 -7.15 15.52
C TYR A 47 -6.26 -7.10 14.79
N ALA A 48 -6.98 -8.22 14.71
CA ALA A 48 -8.31 -8.28 14.10
C ALA A 48 -9.31 -7.36 14.81
N ASN A 49 -9.31 -7.33 16.14
CA ASN A 49 -10.15 -6.43 16.92
C ASN A 49 -9.80 -4.95 16.69
N CYS A 50 -8.53 -4.62 16.43
CA CYS A 50 -8.16 -3.28 15.98
C CYS A 50 -8.76 -2.95 14.61
N PHE A 51 -8.63 -3.84 13.62
CA PHE A 51 -9.20 -3.61 12.28
C PHE A 51 -10.71 -3.37 12.35
N LEU A 52 -11.40 -4.08 13.25
CA LEU A 52 -12.84 -3.97 13.48
C LEU A 52 -13.26 -2.83 14.44
N ASP A 53 -12.33 -2.02 14.93
CA ASP A 53 -12.58 -0.96 15.94
C ASP A 53 -13.26 -1.47 17.24
N LYS A 54 -13.07 -2.75 17.56
CA LYS A 54 -13.64 -3.43 18.74
C LYS A 54 -12.65 -3.57 19.90
N GLY A 55 -11.41 -3.13 19.73
CA GLY A 55 -10.36 -3.29 20.73
C GLY A 55 -9.22 -2.29 20.61
N LYS A 56 -8.25 -2.39 21.54
CA LYS A 56 -7.05 -1.55 21.54
C LYS A 56 -6.17 -1.90 20.34
N CYS A 57 -5.74 -0.87 19.61
CA CYS A 57 -4.81 -1.05 18.50
C CYS A 57 -3.37 -0.77 18.93
N THR A 58 -2.44 -1.63 18.53
CA THR A 58 -1.01 -1.32 18.64
C THR A 58 -0.67 -0.16 17.69
N PRO A 59 0.37 0.64 18.01
CA PRO A 59 0.83 1.70 17.10
C PRO A 59 1.12 1.15 15.69
N GLU A 60 1.68 -0.06 15.60
CA GLU A 60 1.91 -0.76 14.33
C GLU A 60 0.62 -1.14 13.60
N GLY A 61 -0.36 -1.72 14.31
CA GLY A 61 -1.65 -2.08 13.72
C GLY A 61 -2.41 -0.87 13.19
N LYS A 62 -2.24 0.30 13.84
CA LYS A 62 -2.86 1.56 13.41
C LYS A 62 -2.25 2.08 12.11
N GLU A 63 -0.93 1.99 11.98
CA GLU A 63 -0.25 2.32 10.72
C GLU A 63 -0.65 1.35 9.61
N MET A 64 -0.68 0.04 9.88
CA MET A 64 -1.10 -0.97 8.89
C MET A 64 -2.54 -0.74 8.41
N LYS A 65 -3.47 -0.45 9.33
CA LYS A 65 -4.84 -0.05 8.99
C LYS A 65 -4.87 1.22 8.12
N CYS A 66 -4.08 2.23 8.47
CA CYS A 66 -3.99 3.48 7.70
C CYS A 66 -3.48 3.22 6.26
N THR A 67 -2.44 2.41 6.11
CA THR A 67 -1.84 2.10 4.82
C THR A 67 -2.79 1.25 3.95
N VAL A 68 -3.45 0.24 4.51
CA VAL A 68 -4.45 -0.57 3.80
C VAL A 68 -5.65 0.28 3.35
N LEU A 69 -6.12 1.21 4.19
CA LEU A 69 -7.18 2.14 3.81
C LEU A 69 -6.75 3.12 2.71
N LYS A 70 -5.49 3.59 2.73
CA LYS A 70 -4.95 4.45 1.67
C LYS A 70 -4.86 3.74 0.33
N PHE A 71 -4.51 2.46 0.31
CA PHE A 71 -4.51 1.67 -0.92
C PHE A 71 -5.89 1.60 -1.58
N ASN A 72 -6.94 1.41 -0.77
CA ASN A 72 -8.31 1.38 -1.26
C ASN A 72 -8.78 2.74 -1.82
N ILE A 73 -8.17 3.85 -1.39
CA ILE A 73 -8.45 5.19 -1.92
C ILE A 73 -7.62 5.50 -3.17
N SER A 74 -6.37 5.05 -3.27
CA SER A 74 -5.54 5.24 -4.48
C SER A 74 -6.00 4.38 -5.67
N ASN A 75 -6.86 3.38 -5.44
CA ASN A 75 -7.47 2.55 -6.47
C ASN A 75 -8.91 2.97 -6.84
N SER A 76 -9.43 4.07 -6.25
CA SER A 76 -10.74 4.64 -6.56
C SER A 76 -10.65 5.91 -7.40
#